data_AF-A0A382GVU6-F1
#
_entry.id   AF-A0A382GVU6-F1
#
_cell.length_a   1.000
_cell.length_b   1.000
_cell.length_c   1.000
_cell.angle_alpha   90.00
_cell.angle_beta   90.00
_cell.angle_gamma   90.00
#
_symmetry.space_group_name_H-M   'P 1'
#
loop_
_entity.id
_entity.type
_entity.pdbx_description
1 polymer ?
#
loop_
_entity_poly.entity_id
_entity_poly.type
_entity_poly.pdbx_seq_one_letter_code
_entity_poly.pdbx_strand_id
1 'polypeptide(L)' 'GYFEYHGNNLKIDMQSWADNEKMQEWWKIHIPMLEPIEKGKRDDGWIYMNEIFHTG' A
#
# COMPACT_ATOMS: atom_id res chain seq x y z
N GLY A 1 1.67 6.11 3.81
CA GLY A 1 1.20 6.09 5.21
C GLY A 1 2.25 5.42 6.07
N TYR A 2 2.01 5.29 7.37
CA TYR A 2 2.83 4.50 8.29
C TYR A 2 1.99 3.35 8.84
N PHE A 3 2.59 2.15 8.96
CA PHE A 3 1.99 1.01 9.63
C PHE A 3 3.10 0.14 10.22
N GLU A 4 2.81 -0.52 11.35
CA GLU A 4 3.69 -1.53 11.94
C GLU A 4 3.19 -2.91 11.50
N TYR A 5 4.07 -3.68 10.86
CA TYR A 5 3.75 -5.02 10.40
C TYR A 5 4.34 -6.05 11.37
N HIS A 6 3.47 -6.81 12.02
CA HIS A 6 3.85 -7.88 12.96
C HIS A 6 3.68 -9.30 12.38
N GLY A 7 3.49 -9.41 11.06
CA GLY A 7 3.40 -10.71 10.40
C GLY A 7 4.76 -11.28 10.00
N ASN A 8 4.72 -12.43 9.30
CA ASN A 8 5.93 -13.19 8.98
C ASN A 8 6.32 -13.16 7.49
N ASN A 9 5.44 -12.67 6.60
CA ASN A 9 5.70 -12.58 5.17
C ASN A 9 4.85 -11.49 4.51
N LEU A 10 5.38 -10.26 4.49
CA LEU A 10 4.68 -9.10 3.95
C LEU A 10 4.24 -9.31 2.49
N LYS A 11 5.05 -9.99 1.68
CA LYS A 11 4.74 -10.20 0.27
C LYS A 11 3.49 -11.08 0.07
N ILE A 12 3.38 -12.18 0.82
CA ILE A 12 2.22 -13.06 0.75
C ILE A 12 0.98 -12.34 1.29
N ASP A 13 1.12 -11.62 2.40
CA ASP A 13 -0.01 -10.94 3.02
C ASP A 13 -0.55 -9.81 2.15
N MET A 14 0.33 -9.02 1.51
CA MET A 14 -0.08 -8.00 0.54
C MET A 14 -0.73 -8.61 -0.71
N GLN A 15 -0.29 -9.80 -1.16
CA GLN A 15 -0.97 -10.50 -2.25
C GLN A 15 -2.39 -10.90 -1.84
N SER A 16 -2.60 -11.38 -0.61
CA SER A 16 -3.95 -11.72 -0.12
C SER A 16 -4.89 -10.51 -0.11
N TRP A 17 -4.36 -9.31 0.13
CA TRP A 17 -5.13 -8.07 0.05
C TRP A 17 -5.46 -7.68 -1.39
N ALA A 18 -4.50 -7.86 -2.30
CA ALA A 18 -4.71 -7.63 -3.74
C ALA A 18 -5.78 -8.58 -4.33
N ASP A 19 -5.83 -9.81 -3.85
CA ASP A 19 -6.79 -10.82 -4.30
C ASP A 19 -8.18 -10.67 -3.63
N ASN A 20 -8.32 -9.79 -2.63
CA ASN A 20 -9.58 -9.59 -1.92
C ASN A 20 -10.56 -8.69 -2.70
N GLU A 21 -11.73 -9.21 -3.04
CA GLU A 21 -12.75 -8.50 -3.83
C GLU A 21 -13.23 -7.19 -3.17
N LYS A 22 -13.35 -7.15 -1.84
CA LYS A 22 -13.77 -5.94 -1.11
C LYS A 22 -12.69 -4.88 -1.09
N MET A 23 -11.42 -5.27 -1.05
CA MET A 23 -10.31 -4.33 -1.24
C MET A 23 -10.34 -3.73 -2.65
N GLN A 24 -10.57 -4.55 -3.67
CA GLN A 24 -10.67 -4.05 -5.06
C GLN A 24 -11.89 -3.12 -5.27
N GLU A 25 -13.04 -3.42 -4.66
CA GLU A 25 -14.21 -2.51 -4.67
C GLU A 25 -13.86 -1.17 -4.03
N TRP A 26 -13.20 -1.18 -2.87
CA TRP A 26 -12.75 0.03 -2.18
C TRP A 26 -11.76 0.82 -3.05
N TRP A 27 -10.82 0.16 -3.69
CA TRP A 27 -9.80 0.75 -4.56
C TRP A 27 -10.38 1.52 -5.74
N LYS A 28 -11.48 1.03 -6.34
CA LYS A 28 -12.19 1.75 -7.41
C LYS A 28 -12.74 3.10 -6.96
N ILE A 29 -13.02 3.28 -5.67
CA ILE A 29 -13.56 4.52 -5.10
C ILE A 29 -12.42 5.46 -4.70
N HIS A 30 -11.44 4.96 -3.95
CA HIS A 30 -10.44 5.83 -3.30
C HIS A 30 -9.26 6.19 -4.22
N ILE A 31 -8.78 5.28 -5.10
CA ILE A 31 -7.61 5.54 -5.95
C ILE A 31 -7.80 6.76 -6.85
N PRO A 32 -8.96 6.97 -7.50
CA PRO A 32 -9.19 8.16 -8.32
C PRO A 32 -9.13 9.49 -7.56
N MET A 33 -9.24 9.47 -6.22
CA MET A 33 -9.17 10.67 -5.37
C MET A 33 -7.72 11.05 -5.02
N LEU A 34 -6.74 10.20 -5.32
CA LEU A 34 -5.33 10.42 -4.99
C LEU A 34 -4.62 11.23 -6.09
N GLU A 35 -3.71 12.12 -5.68
CA GLU A 35 -2.77 12.79 -6.58
C GLU A 35 -1.42 12.07 -6.52
N PRO A 36 -0.98 11.37 -7.59
CA PRO A 36 0.27 10.62 -7.57
C PRO A 36 1.48 11.56 -7.68
N ILE A 37 2.49 11.31 -6.85
CA ILE A 37 3.77 12.06 -6.85
C ILE A 37 4.51 11.90 -8.19
N GLU A 38 4.37 10.75 -8.85
CA GLU A 38 4.89 10.49 -10.20
C GLU A 38 3.76 9.99 -11.11
N LYS A 39 3.52 10.67 -12.24
CA LYS A 39 2.51 10.25 -13.23
C LYS A 39 2.93 8.92 -13.88
N GLY A 40 2.09 7.88 -13.76
CA GLY A 40 2.26 6.63 -14.49
C GLY A 40 2.89 5.46 -13.72
N LYS A 41 3.09 5.54 -12.40
CA LYS A 41 3.36 4.33 -11.57
C LYS A 41 2.06 3.56 -11.28
N ARG A 42 2.05 2.25 -11.58
CA ARG A 42 1.05 1.20 -11.18
C ARG A 42 1.53 0.53 -9.87
N ASP A 43 0.75 -0.18 -9.03
CA ASP A 43 -0.67 -0.60 -9.01
C ASP A 43 -1.36 -0.33 -7.65
N ASP A 44 -0.59 0.03 -6.62
CA ASP A 44 -1.03 0.33 -5.25
C ASP A 44 -0.93 1.84 -4.92
N GLY A 45 -0.20 2.61 -5.73
CA GLY A 45 -0.09 4.07 -5.65
C GLY A 45 0.87 4.58 -4.57
N TRP A 46 1.61 3.71 -3.88
CA TRP A 46 2.50 4.10 -2.78
C TRP A 46 3.97 4.10 -3.20
N ILE A 47 4.71 5.12 -2.73
CA ILE A 47 6.18 5.15 -2.82
C ILE A 47 6.72 4.79 -1.43
N TYR A 48 7.48 3.69 -1.36
CA TYR A 48 8.13 3.28 -0.12
C TYR A 48 9.27 4.23 0.25
N MET A 49 9.33 4.56 1.54
CA MET A 49 10.38 5.41 2.11
C MET A 49 11.31 4.57 3.01
N ASN A 50 12.58 4.95 3.05
CA ASN A 50 13.54 4.34 3.97
C ASN A 50 13.38 4.97 5.36
N GLU A 51 13.15 4.14 6.38
CA GLU A 51 13.25 4.55 7.78
C GLU A 51 14.73 4.77 8.12
N ILE A 52 15.10 6.01 8.47
CA ILE A 52 16.50 6.40 8.77
C ILE A 52 16.75 6.61 10.27
N PHE A 53 15.70 6.67 11.09
CA PHE A 53 15.78 6.87 12.52
C PHE A 53 14.53 6.30 13.21
N HIS A 54 14.73 5.63 14.33
CA HIS A 54 13.70 5.11 15.23
C HIS A 54 14.19 5.26 16.67
N THR A 55 13.32 5.65 17.60
CA THR A 55 13.61 5.67 19.05
C THR A 55 12.47 5.03 19.82
N GLY A 56 12.83 4.21 20.81
CA GLY A 56 11.89 3.57 21.74
C GLY A 56 11.65 4.39 23.00
#